data_AF-A0A8T6QS74-F1
#
_entry.id   AF-A0A8T6QS74-F1
#
_cell.length_a   1.000
_cell.length_b   1.000
_cell.length_c   1.000
_cell.angle_alpha   90.00
_cell.angle_beta   90.00
_cell.angle_gamma   90.00
#
_symmetry.space_group_name_H-M   'P 1'
#
loop_
_entity.id
_entity.type
_entity.pdbx_description
1 polymer ?
#
loop_
_entity_poly.entity_id
_entity_poly.type
_entity_poly.pdbx_seq_one_letter_code
_entity_poly.pdbx_strand_id
1 'polypeptide(L)'
;MSFTYEAESAILSGPAIATNHGGFSGSGFADYLNPTEDYTEFAIEVDATGQYELSFRYALGADANRSLSLTVDAQAIGILDFEPTGAWENWDELAAQVQLTAGTHTVKLTAIGTSGPNLDALIVDALNIETGGGGSGDVGSGAGSGTDSLAPGNAGVGVNNAFLSFEQWVAFAAIRTGAVYQSNLTDFNTTIGGLRVAPLFDETAYLKANPDVAEAVQQGRLRYGFEHFVLYGMNEGRIPGAWFDQRYYLEQNPDVAAAVKNGTVRSAIAHFFEFGHLEQRNPNAVFDAEDYLLNNPDVKAAVDSGKLDSAFEHYAEFGIEEGRQSGLLFEESFYLQNNPDVAAAVTKGDIALGIHHFFTFGQSEGRDPSRNFDQSAYLERYGDVAAAVANGAFASGFEHYYMFGQAEGRLPI
;
A
#
# COMPACT_ATOMS: atom_id res chain seq x y z
N MET A 1 -4.42 -23.07 12.04
CA MET A 1 -4.66 -21.63 11.82
C MET A 1 -5.56 -21.54 10.61
N SER A 2 -6.58 -20.71 10.66
CA SER A 2 -7.63 -20.59 9.63
C SER A 2 -7.61 -19.17 9.09
N PHE A 3 -7.61 -19.01 7.78
CA PHE A 3 -7.64 -17.72 7.10
C PHE A 3 -8.78 -17.69 6.10
N THR A 4 -9.51 -16.58 6.02
CA THR A 4 -10.62 -16.41 5.08
C THR A 4 -10.29 -15.34 4.05
N TYR A 5 -10.51 -15.66 2.78
CA TYR A 5 -10.29 -14.81 1.62
C TYR A 5 -11.63 -14.61 0.91
N GLU A 6 -12.18 -13.40 0.96
CA GLU A 6 -13.48 -13.08 0.39
C GLU A 6 -13.42 -13.09 -1.16
N ALA A 7 -14.39 -13.73 -1.81
CA ALA A 7 -14.40 -13.94 -3.25
C ALA A 7 -14.62 -12.64 -4.04
N GLU A 8 -15.35 -11.68 -3.47
CA GLU A 8 -15.51 -10.34 -4.06
C GLU A 8 -14.25 -9.48 -3.98
N SER A 9 -13.22 -9.93 -3.24
CA SER A 9 -11.89 -9.31 -3.19
C SER A 9 -10.84 -10.09 -4.02
N ALA A 10 -11.23 -11.20 -4.66
CA ALA A 10 -10.36 -12.01 -5.49
C ALA A 10 -10.25 -11.46 -6.93
N ILE A 11 -9.32 -12.00 -7.73
CA ILE A 11 -9.25 -11.67 -9.16
C ILE A 11 -10.40 -12.37 -9.88
N LEU A 12 -11.32 -11.59 -10.44
CA LEU A 12 -12.46 -12.08 -11.20
C LEU A 12 -12.27 -11.83 -12.70
N SER A 13 -12.62 -12.83 -13.51
CA SER A 13 -12.78 -12.66 -14.96
C SER A 13 -14.06 -13.34 -15.37
N GLY A 14 -15.12 -12.55 -15.57
CA GLY A 14 -16.43 -13.06 -15.96
C GLY A 14 -17.48 -13.00 -14.84
N PRO A 15 -17.23 -13.56 -13.63
CA PRO A 15 -18.13 -13.41 -12.51
C PRO A 15 -18.39 -11.94 -12.15
N ALA A 16 -19.59 -11.64 -11.70
CA ALA A 16 -19.96 -10.32 -11.20
C ALA A 16 -20.07 -10.32 -9.67
N ILE A 17 -19.67 -9.24 -9.04
CA ILE A 17 -19.89 -9.05 -7.60
C ILE A 17 -21.36 -8.72 -7.37
N ALA A 18 -22.03 -9.48 -6.49
CA ALA A 18 -23.44 -9.33 -6.18
C ALA A 18 -23.73 -9.36 -4.67
N THR A 19 -24.91 -8.86 -4.30
CA THR A 19 -25.37 -8.73 -2.89
C THR A 19 -26.85 -9.07 -2.73
N ASN A 20 -27.47 -9.62 -3.79
CA ASN A 20 -28.92 -9.81 -3.90
C ASN A 20 -29.44 -11.06 -3.19
N HIS A 21 -28.57 -11.86 -2.58
CA HIS A 21 -28.90 -12.99 -1.71
C HIS A 21 -28.22 -12.79 -0.36
N GLY A 22 -28.94 -12.96 0.75
CA GLY A 22 -28.38 -12.72 2.08
C GLY A 22 -27.51 -13.88 2.58
N GLY A 23 -26.64 -13.61 3.55
CA GLY A 23 -25.86 -14.63 4.26
C GLY A 23 -24.40 -14.78 3.83
N PHE A 24 -23.93 -14.00 2.85
CA PHE A 24 -22.51 -13.88 2.49
C PHE A 24 -21.69 -13.20 3.61
N SER A 25 -20.38 -13.45 3.66
CA SER A 25 -19.39 -12.71 4.44
C SER A 25 -18.86 -11.51 3.65
N GLY A 26 -18.04 -10.67 4.27
CA GLY A 26 -17.56 -9.46 3.59
C GLY A 26 -18.66 -8.50 3.11
N SER A 27 -18.54 -8.06 1.87
CA SER A 27 -19.34 -7.02 1.22
C SER A 27 -20.17 -7.52 0.04
N GLY A 28 -19.95 -8.75 -0.42
CA GLY A 28 -20.67 -9.37 -1.53
C GLY A 28 -20.25 -10.83 -1.76
N PHE A 29 -20.50 -11.33 -2.97
CA PHE A 29 -20.05 -12.64 -3.44
C PHE A 29 -19.85 -12.61 -4.96
N ALA A 30 -19.07 -13.55 -5.50
CA ALA A 30 -18.87 -13.72 -6.93
C ALA A 30 -19.97 -14.59 -7.56
N ASP A 31 -20.78 -14.00 -8.44
CA ASP A 31 -21.81 -14.66 -9.26
C ASP A 31 -21.23 -15.04 -10.62
N TYR A 32 -20.96 -16.33 -10.86
CA TYR A 32 -20.45 -16.84 -12.14
C TYR A 32 -21.54 -16.78 -13.23
N LEU A 33 -21.26 -16.06 -14.31
CA LEU A 33 -22.23 -15.74 -15.35
C LEU A 33 -22.11 -16.66 -16.58
N ASN A 34 -20.90 -17.05 -16.97
CA ASN A 34 -20.65 -17.79 -18.20
C ASN A 34 -20.25 -19.24 -17.91
N PRO A 35 -20.63 -20.18 -18.81
CA PRO A 35 -20.37 -21.60 -18.60
C PRO A 35 -18.91 -22.02 -18.81
N THR A 36 -18.08 -21.17 -19.38
CA THR A 36 -16.67 -21.42 -19.65
C THR A 36 -15.89 -20.13 -19.47
N GLU A 37 -14.60 -20.26 -19.16
CA GLU A 37 -13.63 -19.15 -19.03
C GLU A 37 -13.84 -18.23 -17.81
N ASP A 38 -15.05 -18.19 -17.23
CA ASP A 38 -15.28 -17.52 -15.96
C ASP A 38 -14.35 -18.08 -14.89
N TYR A 39 -13.63 -17.21 -14.19
CA TYR A 39 -12.81 -17.64 -13.05
C TYR A 39 -12.79 -16.65 -11.90
N THR A 40 -12.56 -17.23 -10.72
CA THR A 40 -12.16 -16.55 -9.48
C THR A 40 -10.78 -17.06 -9.12
N GLU A 41 -9.83 -16.17 -8.90
CA GLU A 41 -8.44 -16.49 -8.57
C GLU A 41 -8.05 -15.76 -7.28
N PHE A 42 -7.91 -16.54 -6.22
CA PHE A 42 -7.43 -16.09 -4.92
C PHE A 42 -5.91 -16.15 -4.90
N ALA A 43 -5.31 -15.23 -4.16
CA ALA A 43 -3.92 -15.31 -3.78
C ALA A 43 -3.85 -15.47 -2.26
N ILE A 44 -3.29 -16.59 -1.83
CA ILE A 44 -3.24 -17.01 -0.43
C ILE A 44 -1.78 -17.06 0.04
N GLU A 45 -1.59 -16.98 1.35
CA GLU A 45 -0.29 -17.16 1.99
C GLU A 45 -0.38 -18.24 3.04
N VAL A 46 0.64 -19.07 3.12
CA VAL A 46 0.76 -20.06 4.19
C VAL A 46 2.12 -19.98 4.85
N ASP A 47 2.13 -19.95 6.19
CA ASP A 47 3.35 -19.71 6.98
C ASP A 47 4.32 -20.90 7.01
N ALA A 48 3.85 -22.10 6.66
CA ALA A 48 4.64 -23.32 6.73
C ALA A 48 4.31 -24.30 5.62
N THR A 49 5.33 -25.01 5.14
CA THR A 49 5.15 -26.14 4.22
C THR A 49 4.35 -27.22 4.93
N GLY A 50 3.25 -27.66 4.32
CA GLY A 50 2.32 -28.56 4.99
C GLY A 50 1.10 -28.89 4.15
N GLN A 51 0.26 -29.74 4.72
CA GLN A 51 -1.04 -30.08 4.15
C GLN A 51 -2.08 -29.05 4.60
N TYR A 52 -2.81 -28.50 3.62
CA TYR A 52 -3.86 -27.51 3.83
C TYR A 52 -5.19 -28.01 3.27
N GLU A 53 -6.27 -27.58 3.90
CA GLU A 53 -7.63 -27.68 3.41
C GLU A 53 -8.07 -26.33 2.84
N LEU A 54 -8.56 -26.34 1.60
CA LEU A 54 -9.15 -25.21 0.91
C LEU A 54 -10.67 -25.42 0.89
N SER A 55 -11.38 -24.75 1.79
CA SER A 55 -12.84 -24.81 1.91
C SER A 55 -13.47 -23.62 1.20
N PHE A 56 -14.22 -23.89 0.13
CA PHE A 56 -14.89 -22.87 -0.66
C PHE A 56 -16.32 -22.73 -0.16
N ARG A 57 -16.66 -21.56 0.42
CA ARG A 57 -18.01 -21.23 0.85
C ARG A 57 -18.83 -20.77 -0.34
N TYR A 58 -19.98 -21.39 -0.57
CA TYR A 58 -20.77 -21.18 -1.79
C TYR A 58 -22.27 -21.37 -1.56
N ALA A 59 -23.08 -20.84 -2.48
CA ALA A 59 -24.50 -21.12 -2.59
C ALA A 59 -24.89 -21.51 -4.02
N LEU A 60 -25.75 -22.52 -4.15
CA LEU A 60 -26.23 -22.99 -5.44
C LEU A 60 -27.72 -23.35 -5.37
N GLY A 61 -28.57 -22.39 -5.76
CA GLY A 61 -30.02 -22.56 -5.82
C GLY A 61 -30.55 -23.26 -7.08
N ALA A 62 -29.67 -23.83 -7.92
CA ALA A 62 -30.06 -24.58 -9.11
C ALA A 62 -30.23 -26.08 -8.80
N ASP A 63 -30.93 -26.83 -9.67
CA ASP A 63 -31.23 -28.26 -9.45
C ASP A 63 -30.12 -29.22 -9.90
N ALA A 64 -29.00 -28.71 -10.41
CA ALA A 64 -27.91 -29.50 -10.96
C ALA A 64 -26.56 -28.95 -10.50
N ASN A 65 -25.58 -29.85 -10.35
CA ASN A 65 -24.22 -29.51 -9.95
C ASN A 65 -23.57 -28.56 -10.97
N ARG A 66 -22.68 -27.71 -10.46
CA ARG A 66 -21.93 -26.72 -11.24
C ARG A 66 -20.45 -26.88 -10.98
N SER A 67 -19.79 -27.72 -11.78
CA SER A 67 -18.39 -28.07 -11.52
C SER A 67 -17.42 -26.97 -11.97
N LEU A 68 -16.38 -26.71 -11.17
CA LEU A 68 -15.27 -25.83 -11.52
C LEU A 68 -13.95 -26.61 -11.50
N SER A 69 -13.01 -26.26 -12.38
CA SER A 69 -11.63 -26.75 -12.31
C SER A 69 -10.85 -25.96 -11.28
N LEU A 70 -10.19 -26.65 -10.35
CA LEU A 70 -9.26 -26.10 -9.36
C LEU A 70 -7.82 -26.22 -9.86
N THR A 71 -7.12 -25.10 -9.93
CA THR A 71 -5.66 -25.05 -10.11
C THR A 71 -5.00 -24.30 -8.96
N VAL A 72 -3.82 -24.75 -8.56
CA VAL A 72 -2.93 -24.03 -7.63
C VAL A 72 -1.60 -23.77 -8.32
N ASP A 73 -1.13 -22.52 -8.36
CA ASP A 73 0.09 -22.11 -9.10
C ASP A 73 0.10 -22.59 -10.55
N ALA A 74 -1.04 -22.42 -11.22
CA ALA A 74 -1.32 -22.91 -12.57
C ALA A 74 -1.24 -24.45 -12.75
N GLN A 75 -0.96 -25.21 -11.68
CA GLN A 75 -1.00 -26.67 -11.69
C GLN A 75 -2.42 -27.17 -11.39
N ALA A 76 -2.94 -28.08 -12.21
CA ALA A 76 -4.25 -28.69 -11.98
C ALA A 76 -4.24 -29.55 -10.71
N ILE A 77 -5.18 -29.27 -9.81
CA ILE A 77 -5.45 -30.06 -8.60
C ILE A 77 -6.59 -31.04 -8.86
N GLY A 78 -7.68 -30.58 -9.48
CA GLY A 78 -8.82 -31.43 -9.76
C GLY A 78 -10.05 -30.64 -10.23
N ILE A 79 -11.18 -31.34 -10.31
CA ILE A 79 -12.49 -30.75 -10.56
C ILE A 79 -13.28 -30.82 -9.26
N LEU A 80 -13.83 -29.68 -8.84
CA LEU A 80 -14.74 -29.59 -7.70
C LEU A 80 -16.17 -29.56 -8.21
N ASP A 81 -17.00 -30.45 -7.68
CA ASP A 81 -18.39 -30.58 -8.07
C ASP A 81 -19.29 -29.94 -7.02
N PHE A 82 -19.67 -28.68 -7.25
CA PHE A 82 -20.53 -27.93 -6.32
C PHE A 82 -21.97 -28.42 -6.45
N GLU A 83 -22.51 -28.99 -5.37
CA GLU A 83 -23.85 -29.56 -5.31
C GLU A 83 -24.91 -28.49 -4.96
N PRO A 84 -26.19 -28.67 -5.37
CA PRO A 84 -27.28 -27.79 -4.95
C PRO A 84 -27.38 -27.62 -3.43
N THR A 85 -27.31 -26.38 -2.95
CA THR A 85 -27.52 -26.04 -1.52
C THR A 85 -29.01 -25.84 -1.19
N GLY A 86 -29.87 -25.97 -2.20
CA GLY A 86 -31.34 -25.91 -2.09
C GLY A 86 -31.95 -24.51 -2.21
N ALA A 87 -31.17 -23.44 -2.02
CA ALA A 87 -31.57 -22.06 -2.27
C ALA A 87 -30.32 -21.17 -2.45
N TRP A 88 -30.49 -20.00 -3.09
CA TRP A 88 -29.39 -19.05 -3.29
C TRP A 88 -28.95 -18.33 -2.01
N GLU A 89 -29.75 -18.42 -0.95
CA GLU A 89 -29.44 -17.93 0.41
C GLU A 89 -28.89 -19.02 1.34
N ASN A 90 -28.85 -20.28 0.88
CA ASN A 90 -28.30 -21.39 1.64
C ASN A 90 -26.82 -21.55 1.28
N TRP A 91 -25.96 -21.21 2.22
CA TRP A 91 -24.51 -21.29 2.06
C TRP A 91 -23.97 -22.59 2.66
N ASP A 92 -23.12 -23.29 1.92
CA ASP A 92 -22.42 -24.51 2.32
C ASP A 92 -20.93 -24.41 1.95
N GLU A 93 -20.13 -25.40 2.33
CA GLU A 93 -18.70 -25.45 2.06
C GLU A 93 -18.31 -26.71 1.29
N LEU A 94 -17.45 -26.56 0.28
CA LEU A 94 -16.83 -27.67 -0.44
C LEU A 94 -15.31 -27.58 -0.27
N ALA A 95 -14.70 -28.64 0.27
CA ALA A 95 -13.28 -28.66 0.61
C ALA A 95 -12.42 -29.47 -0.37
N ALA A 96 -11.17 -29.02 -0.57
CA ALA A 96 -10.12 -29.74 -1.27
C ALA A 96 -8.82 -29.71 -0.46
N GLN A 97 -8.11 -30.83 -0.36
CA GLN A 97 -6.83 -30.87 0.32
C GLN A 97 -5.66 -30.72 -0.66
N VAL A 98 -4.71 -29.86 -0.33
CA VAL A 98 -3.53 -29.56 -1.14
C VAL A 98 -2.27 -29.57 -0.29
N GLN A 99 -1.14 -29.90 -0.91
CA GLN A 99 0.17 -29.70 -0.30
C GLN A 99 0.68 -28.34 -0.76
N LEU A 100 0.99 -27.47 0.18
CA LEU A 100 1.56 -26.14 -0.10
C LEU A 100 2.95 -26.04 0.53
N THR A 101 3.81 -25.26 -0.11
CA THR A 101 5.07 -24.81 0.49
C THR A 101 4.82 -23.56 1.32
N ALA A 102 5.71 -23.22 2.26
CA ALA A 102 5.63 -21.91 2.90
C ALA A 102 5.76 -20.80 1.83
N GLY A 103 4.91 -19.78 1.89
CA GLY A 103 4.88 -18.66 0.95
C GLY A 103 3.54 -18.43 0.26
N THR A 104 3.56 -17.61 -0.78
CA THR A 104 2.38 -17.25 -1.57
C THR A 104 2.01 -18.33 -2.57
N HIS A 105 0.71 -18.56 -2.73
CA HIS A 105 0.14 -19.45 -3.74
C HIS A 105 -1.05 -18.78 -4.43
N THR A 106 -1.27 -19.11 -5.70
CA THR A 106 -2.52 -18.77 -6.41
C THR A 106 -3.47 -19.95 -6.35
N VAL A 107 -4.75 -19.72 -6.04
CA VAL A 107 -5.82 -20.73 -6.01
C VAL A 107 -6.92 -20.27 -6.95
N LYS A 108 -7.15 -20.99 -8.04
CA LYS A 108 -8.07 -20.57 -9.09
C LYS A 108 -9.16 -21.59 -9.34
N LEU A 109 -10.40 -21.12 -9.38
CA LEU A 109 -11.58 -21.88 -9.78
C LEU A 109 -12.10 -21.38 -11.13
N THR A 110 -12.08 -22.24 -12.15
CA THR A 110 -12.49 -21.90 -13.53
C THR A 110 -13.71 -22.71 -13.96
N ALA A 111 -14.68 -22.06 -14.61
CA ALA A 111 -15.85 -22.71 -15.20
C ALA A 111 -15.47 -23.59 -16.39
N ILE A 112 -15.98 -24.84 -16.42
CA ILE A 112 -15.56 -25.89 -17.37
C ILE A 112 -16.71 -26.53 -18.17
N GLY A 113 -17.82 -25.82 -18.37
CA GLY A 113 -18.94 -26.27 -19.22
C GLY A 113 -20.31 -25.96 -18.65
N THR A 114 -20.37 -25.57 -17.38
CA THR A 114 -21.53 -24.98 -16.69
C THR A 114 -21.04 -23.71 -16.00
N SER A 115 -21.93 -22.72 -15.78
CA SER A 115 -21.54 -21.58 -14.92
C SER A 115 -21.22 -22.11 -13.51
N GLY A 116 -20.62 -21.31 -12.64
CA GLY A 116 -20.31 -21.66 -11.25
C GLY A 116 -21.47 -21.42 -10.27
N PRO A 117 -21.26 -21.75 -8.97
CA PRO A 117 -22.14 -21.30 -7.90
C PRO A 117 -21.97 -19.80 -7.63
N ASN A 118 -22.77 -19.26 -6.70
CA ASN A 118 -22.39 -18.03 -6.00
C ASN A 118 -21.25 -18.39 -5.05
N LEU A 119 -20.05 -17.87 -5.31
CA LEU A 119 -18.87 -18.13 -4.51
C LEU A 119 -18.65 -16.97 -3.54
N ASP A 120 -18.58 -17.25 -2.26
CA ASP A 120 -18.53 -16.24 -1.20
C ASP A 120 -17.13 -16.09 -0.63
N ALA A 121 -16.47 -17.18 -0.25
CA ALA A 121 -15.12 -17.09 0.30
C ALA A 121 -14.31 -18.38 0.07
N LEU A 122 -12.99 -18.25 0.17
CA LEU A 122 -12.05 -19.35 0.37
C LEU A 122 -11.55 -19.31 1.81
N ILE A 123 -11.73 -20.41 2.54
CA ILE A 123 -11.21 -20.64 3.88
C ILE A 123 -10.02 -21.61 3.77
N VAL A 124 -8.89 -21.25 4.35
CA VAL A 124 -7.64 -22.01 4.29
C VAL A 124 -7.25 -22.49 5.69
N ASP A 125 -7.30 -23.80 5.90
CA ASP A 125 -6.99 -24.45 7.17
C ASP A 125 -5.76 -25.34 7.08
N ALA A 126 -4.81 -25.17 8.01
CA ALA A 126 -3.67 -26.07 8.11
C ALA A 126 -4.07 -27.39 8.80
N LEU A 127 -3.87 -28.53 8.11
CA LEU A 127 -4.23 -29.86 8.61
C LEU A 127 -3.07 -30.60 9.28
N ASN A 128 -1.85 -30.47 8.74
CA ASN A 128 -0.63 -31.08 9.29
C ASN A 128 0.59 -30.20 8.91
N ILE A 129 1.07 -29.38 9.85
CA ILE A 129 2.29 -28.58 9.66
C ILE A 129 3.48 -29.39 10.20
N GLU A 130 4.47 -29.66 9.35
CA GLU A 130 5.76 -30.14 9.86
C GLU A 130 6.43 -29.02 10.64
N THR A 131 6.43 -29.12 11.98
CA THR A 131 7.17 -28.16 12.82
C THR A 131 8.67 -28.39 12.59
N GLY A 132 9.29 -27.52 11.79
CA GLY A 132 10.72 -27.56 11.48
C GLY A 132 11.60 -27.37 12.72
N GLY A 133 12.00 -28.48 13.35
CA GLY A 133 13.07 -28.52 14.33
C GLY A 133 14.43 -28.46 13.63
N GLY A 134 15.29 -27.55 14.08
CA GLY A 134 16.59 -27.25 13.49
C GLY A 134 17.51 -28.45 13.32
N GLY A 135 18.14 -28.53 12.15
CA GLY A 135 19.22 -29.45 11.82
C GLY A 135 20.25 -28.75 10.95
N SER A 136 21.38 -28.40 11.56
CA SER A 136 22.58 -27.89 10.91
C SER A 136 23.11 -28.87 9.86
N GLY A 137 23.43 -28.37 8.66
CA GLY A 137 24.01 -29.13 7.57
C GLY A 137 24.67 -28.20 6.55
N ASP A 138 25.90 -27.80 6.85
CA ASP A 138 26.86 -27.12 5.98
C ASP A 138 27.16 -27.95 4.72
N VAL A 139 26.97 -27.39 3.51
CA VAL A 139 27.79 -27.69 2.31
C VAL A 139 27.75 -26.52 1.31
N GLY A 140 28.91 -25.89 1.05
CA GLY A 140 29.45 -25.83 -0.32
C GLY A 140 29.29 -24.53 -1.11
N SER A 141 30.34 -23.72 -1.06
CA SER A 141 30.73 -22.67 -2.00
C SER A 141 30.69 -23.07 -3.49
N GLY A 142 30.20 -22.17 -4.35
CA GLY A 142 30.36 -22.24 -5.81
C GLY A 142 30.12 -20.89 -6.48
N ALA A 143 31.19 -20.17 -6.78
CA ALA A 143 31.19 -18.93 -7.55
C ALA A 143 30.88 -19.18 -9.04
N GLY A 144 30.14 -18.27 -9.68
CA GLY A 144 29.90 -18.28 -11.12
C GLY A 144 29.42 -16.92 -11.63
N SER A 145 30.37 -16.10 -12.08
CA SER A 145 30.14 -14.85 -12.82
C SER A 145 29.60 -15.14 -14.23
N GLY A 146 28.63 -14.35 -14.70
CA GLY A 146 28.18 -14.37 -16.09
C GLY A 146 27.32 -13.16 -16.43
N THR A 147 27.89 -12.23 -17.18
CA THR A 147 27.26 -11.09 -17.84
C THR A 147 26.24 -11.55 -18.89
N ASP A 148 25.10 -10.86 -19.05
CA ASP A 148 24.70 -10.33 -20.36
C ASP A 148 23.59 -9.27 -20.27
N SER A 149 23.81 -8.21 -21.02
CA SER A 149 22.86 -7.20 -21.46
C SER A 149 21.75 -7.78 -22.34
N LEU A 150 20.58 -7.11 -22.38
CA LEU A 150 19.86 -6.66 -23.59
C LEU A 150 18.39 -6.30 -23.25
N ALA A 151 18.07 -5.01 -23.28
CA ALA A 151 16.74 -4.54 -23.69
C ALA A 151 16.63 -4.69 -25.22
N PRO A 152 15.43 -4.87 -25.81
CA PRO A 152 14.68 -3.67 -26.26
C PRO A 152 13.15 -3.82 -26.38
N GLY A 153 12.45 -2.69 -26.54
CA GLY A 153 11.29 -2.64 -27.45
C GLY A 153 10.05 -1.87 -26.99
N ASN A 154 10.03 -0.56 -27.21
CA ASN A 154 8.84 0.28 -27.14
C ASN A 154 8.09 0.21 -28.49
N ALA A 155 6.79 -0.09 -28.48
CA ALA A 155 5.89 0.04 -29.63
C ALA A 155 4.57 0.67 -29.16
N GLY A 156 4.26 1.87 -29.69
CA GLY A 156 3.03 2.59 -29.38
C GLY A 156 1.79 2.00 -30.04
N VAL A 157 0.64 2.10 -29.37
CA VAL A 157 -0.70 1.95 -29.94
C VAL A 157 -1.63 2.98 -29.29
N GLY A 158 -2.46 3.60 -30.14
CA GLY A 158 -3.22 4.81 -29.86
C GLY A 158 -4.32 4.71 -28.80
N VAL A 159 -4.56 5.86 -28.18
CA VAL A 159 -5.58 6.10 -27.16
C VAL A 159 -6.98 6.20 -27.79
N ASN A 160 -7.78 5.15 -27.62
CA ASN A 160 -9.23 5.27 -27.56
C ASN A 160 -9.59 5.26 -26.08
N ASN A 161 -10.17 6.36 -25.58
CA ASN A 161 -10.55 6.55 -24.18
C ASN A 161 -11.69 5.61 -23.74
N ALA A 162 -11.36 4.35 -23.47
CA ALA A 162 -12.07 3.52 -22.52
C ALA A 162 -11.15 3.39 -21.31
N PHE A 163 -11.48 4.05 -20.21
CA PHE A 163 -10.75 3.89 -18.96
C PHE A 163 -10.84 2.41 -18.53
N LEU A 164 -9.67 1.80 -18.25
CA LEU A 164 -9.59 0.49 -17.60
C LEU A 164 -10.31 0.57 -16.24
N SER A 165 -10.98 -0.50 -15.81
CA SER A 165 -11.47 -0.60 -14.43
C SER A 165 -10.29 -0.66 -13.44
N PHE A 166 -10.52 -0.33 -12.16
CA PHE A 166 -9.47 -0.28 -11.13
C PHE A 166 -8.69 -1.59 -11.00
N GLU A 167 -9.38 -2.73 -11.05
CA GLU A 167 -8.76 -4.06 -11.04
C GLU A 167 -7.95 -4.36 -12.31
N GLN A 168 -8.42 -3.87 -13.46
CA GLN A 168 -7.65 -3.94 -14.70
C GLN A 168 -6.41 -3.06 -14.64
N TRP A 169 -6.45 -1.92 -13.95
CA TRP A 169 -5.28 -1.07 -13.76
C TRP A 169 -4.25 -1.70 -12.82
N VAL A 170 -4.68 -2.31 -11.70
CA VAL A 170 -3.81 -3.07 -10.77
C VAL A 170 -3.16 -4.25 -11.50
N ALA A 171 -3.92 -4.97 -12.34
CA ALA A 171 -3.40 -6.04 -13.18
C ALA A 171 -2.44 -5.53 -14.28
N PHE A 172 -2.70 -4.37 -14.89
CA PHE A 172 -1.82 -3.76 -15.89
C PHE A 172 -0.50 -3.23 -15.28
N ALA A 173 -0.53 -2.73 -14.04
CA ALA A 173 0.67 -2.31 -13.31
C ALA A 173 1.58 -3.51 -13.00
N ALA A 174 1.01 -4.62 -12.55
CA ALA A 174 1.71 -5.89 -12.30
C ALA A 174 2.39 -6.46 -13.56
N ILE A 175 1.70 -6.39 -14.72
CA ILE A 175 2.20 -6.94 -15.99
C ILE A 175 3.31 -6.09 -16.63
N ARG A 176 3.33 -4.76 -16.44
CA ARG A 176 4.35 -3.88 -17.05
C ARG A 176 5.69 -3.87 -16.29
N THR A 177 5.67 -4.10 -14.98
CA THR A 177 6.84 -4.04 -14.10
C THR A 177 7.43 -5.41 -13.78
N GLY A 178 6.71 -6.50 -14.09
CA GLY A 178 7.08 -7.85 -13.67
C GLY A 178 6.80 -8.12 -12.20
N ALA A 179 5.99 -7.29 -11.54
CA ALA A 179 5.56 -7.52 -10.17
C ALA A 179 4.51 -8.64 -10.14
N VAL A 180 4.93 -9.79 -9.61
CA VAL A 180 4.05 -10.89 -9.20
C VAL A 180 3.16 -10.37 -8.06
N TYR A 181 1.88 -10.75 -8.03
CA TYR A 181 1.05 -10.61 -6.83
C TYR A 181 1.67 -11.49 -5.73
N GLN A 182 2.54 -10.89 -4.91
CA GLN A 182 3.13 -11.51 -3.73
C GLN A 182 2.26 -11.11 -2.54
N SER A 183 1.66 -12.10 -1.89
CA SER A 183 0.80 -11.88 -0.71
C SER A 183 1.60 -11.52 0.56
N ASN A 184 2.93 -11.51 0.49
CA ASN A 184 3.74 -10.81 1.47
C ASN A 184 3.54 -9.30 1.28
N LEU A 185 2.47 -8.74 1.87
CA LEU A 185 2.48 -7.32 2.27
C LEU A 185 3.50 -7.07 3.41
N THR A 186 4.23 -8.11 3.84
CA THR A 186 5.47 -8.08 4.61
C THR A 186 6.72 -7.97 3.73
N ASP A 187 6.64 -8.12 2.40
CA ASP A 187 7.71 -7.70 1.53
C ASP A 187 7.59 -6.19 1.46
N PHE A 188 8.47 -5.50 2.19
CA PHE A 188 8.66 -4.04 2.22
C PHE A 188 8.95 -3.41 0.84
N ASN A 189 8.67 -4.14 -0.25
CA ASN A 189 8.98 -3.89 -1.64
C ASN A 189 7.72 -3.61 -2.49
N THR A 190 6.50 -3.61 -1.92
CA THR A 190 5.30 -3.18 -2.66
C THR A 190 5.49 -1.77 -3.21
N THR A 191 5.44 -1.61 -4.53
CA THR A 191 5.53 -0.31 -5.20
C THR A 191 4.17 0.12 -5.77
N ILE A 192 3.86 1.41 -5.64
CA ILE A 192 2.69 2.04 -6.24
C ILE A 192 3.19 3.28 -6.98
N GLY A 193 2.93 3.34 -8.29
CA GLY A 193 3.52 4.35 -9.17
C GLY A 193 5.05 4.31 -9.25
N GLY A 194 5.68 3.21 -8.81
CA GLY A 194 7.14 3.09 -8.71
C GLY A 194 7.68 3.30 -7.30
N LEU A 195 6.90 3.92 -6.40
CA LEU A 195 7.34 4.23 -5.04
C LEU A 195 7.06 3.09 -4.07
N ARG A 196 8.07 2.66 -3.29
CA ARG A 196 7.86 1.69 -2.22
C ARG A 196 7.01 2.27 -1.10
N VAL A 197 5.93 1.58 -0.77
CA VAL A 197 4.94 2.04 0.22
C VAL A 197 5.42 1.77 1.65
N ALA A 198 6.14 0.67 1.87
CA ALA A 198 6.47 0.22 3.22
C ALA A 198 7.40 1.17 4.02
N PRO A 199 8.45 1.79 3.43
CA PRO A 199 9.22 2.84 4.11
C PRO A 199 8.38 4.07 4.48
N LEU A 200 7.22 4.21 3.84
CA LEU A 200 6.31 5.34 3.93
C LEU A 200 5.05 4.97 4.74
N PHE A 201 5.04 3.88 5.48
CA PHE A 201 3.87 3.46 6.22
C PHE A 201 4.19 3.26 7.70
N ASP A 202 3.45 3.94 8.58
CA ASP A 202 3.53 3.75 10.03
C ASP A 202 2.28 3.02 10.51
N GLU A 203 2.40 1.70 10.69
CA GLU A 203 1.31 0.82 11.16
C GLU A 203 0.72 1.30 12.49
N THR A 204 1.57 1.71 13.43
CA THR A 204 1.11 2.11 14.77
C THR A 204 0.34 3.42 14.69
N ALA A 205 0.87 4.41 13.98
CA ALA A 205 0.19 5.68 13.78
C ALA A 205 -1.10 5.52 12.95
N TYR A 206 -1.07 4.67 11.91
CA TYR A 206 -2.19 4.44 11.03
C TYR A 206 -3.36 3.78 11.75
N LEU A 207 -3.12 2.69 12.50
CA LEU A 207 -4.19 2.05 13.28
C LEU A 207 -4.74 2.98 14.38
N LYS A 208 -3.87 3.79 15.00
CA LYS A 208 -4.29 4.78 16.00
C LYS A 208 -5.18 5.87 15.38
N ALA A 209 -4.87 6.31 14.17
CA ALA A 209 -5.63 7.31 13.43
C ALA A 209 -6.94 6.75 12.82
N ASN A 210 -7.01 5.44 12.60
CA ASN A 210 -8.13 4.76 11.96
C ASN A 210 -8.68 3.63 12.85
N PRO A 211 -9.48 3.96 13.90
CA PRO A 211 -9.99 2.97 14.85
C PRO A 211 -10.85 1.87 14.22
N ASP A 212 -11.54 2.19 13.12
CA ASP A 212 -12.30 1.24 12.31
C ASP A 212 -11.40 0.16 11.69
N VAL A 213 -10.23 0.57 11.21
CA VAL A 213 -9.21 -0.36 10.68
C VAL A 213 -8.57 -1.16 11.81
N ALA A 214 -8.26 -0.52 12.93
CA ALA A 214 -7.73 -1.21 14.12
C ALA A 214 -8.67 -2.29 14.65
N GLU A 215 -9.98 -2.03 14.65
CA GLU A 215 -10.99 -3.00 15.01
C GLU A 215 -11.02 -4.18 14.02
N ALA A 216 -10.97 -3.90 12.72
CA ALA A 216 -10.93 -4.94 11.69
C ALA A 216 -9.68 -5.83 11.80
N VAL A 217 -8.51 -5.24 12.10
CA VAL A 217 -7.28 -5.99 12.38
C VAL A 217 -7.42 -6.83 13.64
N GLN A 218 -7.95 -6.27 14.73
CA GLN A 218 -8.14 -7.01 15.99
C GLN A 218 -9.08 -8.21 15.83
N GLN A 219 -10.08 -8.10 14.95
CA GLN A 219 -11.04 -9.16 14.65
C GLN A 219 -10.53 -10.16 13.62
N GLY A 220 -9.31 -10.00 13.10
CA GLY A 220 -8.72 -10.86 12.08
C GLY A 220 -9.37 -10.73 10.69
N ARG A 221 -10.16 -9.66 10.46
CA ARG A 221 -10.73 -9.34 9.14
C ARG A 221 -9.71 -8.70 8.20
N LEU A 222 -8.65 -8.14 8.77
CA LEU A 222 -7.45 -7.64 8.10
C LEU A 222 -6.24 -8.14 8.88
N ARG A 223 -5.12 -8.41 8.20
CA ARG A 223 -3.86 -8.81 8.82
C ARG A 223 -3.13 -7.60 9.41
N TYR A 224 -3.13 -6.48 8.69
CA TYR A 224 -2.46 -5.23 9.08
C TYR A 224 -3.21 -3.97 8.62
N GLY A 225 -2.91 -2.83 9.23
CA GLY A 225 -3.31 -1.52 8.72
C GLY A 225 -2.68 -1.19 7.36
N PHE A 226 -1.46 -1.68 7.12
CA PHE A 226 -0.78 -1.58 5.82
C PHE A 226 -1.60 -2.22 4.69
N GLU A 227 -2.14 -3.41 4.94
CA GLU A 227 -3.05 -4.09 4.01
C GLU A 227 -4.28 -3.24 3.71
N HIS A 228 -4.90 -2.67 4.75
CA HIS A 228 -6.00 -1.73 4.54
C HIS A 228 -5.59 -0.54 3.70
N PHE A 229 -4.42 0.06 3.95
CA PHE A 229 -3.97 1.24 3.22
C PHE A 229 -3.78 0.97 1.73
N VAL A 230 -3.11 -0.14 1.40
CA VAL A 230 -2.84 -0.54 0.02
C VAL A 230 -4.13 -0.87 -0.72
N LEU A 231 -5.06 -1.59 -0.09
CA LEU A 231 -6.30 -2.02 -0.74
C LEU A 231 -7.36 -0.91 -0.80
N TYR A 232 -7.49 -0.10 0.26
CA TYR A 232 -8.61 0.81 0.46
C TYR A 232 -8.17 2.23 0.85
N GLY A 233 -7.23 2.34 1.79
CA GLY A 233 -6.91 3.60 2.45
C GLY A 233 -6.46 4.70 1.50
N MET A 234 -5.69 4.41 0.46
CA MET A 234 -5.35 5.42 -0.55
C MET A 234 -6.59 5.99 -1.22
N ASN A 235 -7.53 5.14 -1.64
CA ASN A 235 -8.77 5.57 -2.30
C ASN A 235 -9.67 6.35 -1.34
N GLU A 236 -9.68 5.98 -0.06
CA GLU A 236 -10.38 6.68 1.00
C GLU A 236 -9.69 8.00 1.42
N GLY A 237 -8.48 8.27 0.95
CA GLY A 237 -7.68 9.41 1.37
C GLY A 237 -7.11 9.29 2.78
N ARG A 238 -6.99 8.07 3.33
CA ARG A 238 -6.31 7.82 4.60
C ARG A 238 -4.83 8.11 4.44
N ILE A 239 -4.22 8.69 5.46
CA ILE A 239 -2.82 9.12 5.43
C ILE A 239 -1.95 8.03 6.04
N PRO A 240 -0.97 7.47 5.29
CA PRO A 240 -0.18 6.31 5.73
C PRO A 240 0.87 6.64 6.79
N GLY A 241 1.26 7.91 6.92
CA GLY A 241 2.27 8.36 7.86
C GLY A 241 2.45 9.87 7.81
N ALA A 242 3.17 10.41 8.78
CA ALA A 242 3.30 11.86 9.00
C ALA A 242 4.14 12.59 7.91
N TRP A 243 4.74 11.85 6.98
CA TRP A 243 5.52 12.41 5.87
C TRP A 243 4.64 12.96 4.73
N PHE A 244 3.35 12.62 4.67
CA PHE A 244 2.43 13.20 3.68
C PHE A 244 1.48 14.17 4.36
N ASP A 245 1.58 15.44 3.99
CA ASP A 245 0.65 16.48 4.44
C ASP A 245 -0.36 16.76 3.32
N GLN A 246 -1.55 16.18 3.46
CA GLN A 246 -2.62 16.36 2.47
C GLN A 246 -3.03 17.82 2.30
N ARG A 247 -3.01 18.61 3.38
CA ARG A 247 -3.44 20.01 3.32
C ARG A 247 -2.41 20.81 2.51
N TYR A 248 -1.12 20.66 2.85
CA TYR A 248 -0.02 21.20 2.07
C TYR A 248 -0.10 20.77 0.60
N TYR A 249 -0.25 19.46 0.36
CA TYR A 249 -0.23 18.91 -0.99
C TYR A 249 -1.35 19.50 -1.86
N LEU A 250 -2.58 19.61 -1.35
CA LEU A 250 -3.70 20.17 -2.10
C LEU A 250 -3.60 21.69 -2.28
N GLU A 251 -3.05 22.41 -1.30
CA GLU A 251 -2.84 23.87 -1.41
C GLU A 251 -1.75 24.21 -2.44
N GLN A 252 -0.65 23.47 -2.46
CA GLN A 252 0.43 23.66 -3.45
C GLN A 252 0.06 23.15 -4.84
N ASN A 253 -0.93 22.27 -4.95
CA ASN A 253 -1.35 21.65 -6.21
C ASN A 253 -2.84 21.90 -6.49
N PRO A 254 -3.24 23.14 -6.86
CA PRO A 254 -4.65 23.49 -7.10
C PRO A 254 -5.33 22.67 -8.20
N ASP A 255 -4.56 22.17 -9.16
CA ASP A 255 -5.01 21.25 -10.21
C ASP A 255 -5.44 19.91 -9.61
N VAL A 256 -4.65 19.35 -8.69
CA VAL A 256 -4.98 18.12 -7.97
C VAL A 256 -6.17 18.35 -7.04
N ALA A 257 -6.23 19.47 -6.33
CA ALA A 257 -7.37 19.82 -5.49
C ALA A 257 -8.68 19.90 -6.30
N ALA A 258 -8.64 20.49 -7.50
CA ALA A 258 -9.79 20.51 -8.40
C ALA A 258 -10.14 19.10 -8.90
N ALA A 259 -9.16 18.28 -9.23
CA ALA A 259 -9.36 16.91 -9.70
C ALA A 259 -9.97 15.99 -8.62
N VAL A 260 -9.53 16.12 -7.37
CA VAL A 260 -10.09 15.42 -6.21
C VAL A 260 -11.53 15.87 -5.97
N LYS A 261 -11.78 17.18 -5.95
CA LYS A 261 -13.13 17.74 -5.76
C LYS A 261 -14.13 17.28 -6.84
N ASN A 262 -13.65 17.11 -8.07
CA ASN A 262 -14.47 16.67 -9.20
C ASN A 262 -14.52 15.14 -9.36
N GLY A 263 -13.83 14.39 -8.50
CA GLY A 263 -13.80 12.92 -8.52
C GLY A 263 -13.00 12.30 -9.67
N THR A 264 -12.19 13.09 -10.39
CA THR A 264 -11.28 12.58 -11.44
C THR A 264 -10.05 11.91 -10.83
N VAL A 265 -9.63 12.38 -9.67
CA VAL A 265 -8.61 11.74 -8.82
C VAL A 265 -9.30 11.34 -7.52
N ARG A 266 -9.06 10.12 -7.06
CA ARG A 266 -9.76 9.57 -5.88
C ARG A 266 -9.40 10.30 -4.59
N SER A 267 -8.11 10.58 -4.40
CA SER A 267 -7.60 11.30 -3.23
C SER A 267 -6.26 11.96 -3.53
N ALA A 268 -5.84 12.87 -2.65
CA ALA A 268 -4.53 13.51 -2.72
C ALA A 268 -3.38 12.50 -2.61
N ILE A 269 -3.49 11.55 -1.67
CA ILE A 269 -2.47 10.54 -1.43
C ILE A 269 -2.36 9.56 -2.62
N ALA A 270 -3.48 9.17 -3.23
CA ALA A 270 -3.49 8.35 -4.44
C ALA A 270 -2.80 9.09 -5.59
N HIS A 271 -3.11 10.39 -5.79
CA HIS A 271 -2.39 11.19 -6.77
C HIS A 271 -0.89 11.20 -6.51
N PHE A 272 -0.47 11.39 -5.26
CA PHE A 272 0.95 11.48 -4.93
C PHE A 272 1.70 10.20 -5.29
N PHE A 273 1.18 9.03 -4.87
CA PHE A 273 1.77 7.74 -5.19
C PHE A 273 1.73 7.42 -6.69
N GLU A 274 0.65 7.74 -7.40
CA GLU A 274 0.52 7.36 -8.82
C GLU A 274 1.25 8.33 -9.78
N PHE A 275 1.36 9.61 -9.41
CA PHE A 275 1.83 10.67 -10.31
C PHE A 275 2.71 11.72 -9.62
N GLY A 276 2.33 12.15 -8.41
CA GLY A 276 2.93 13.32 -7.77
C GLY A 276 4.43 13.23 -7.57
N HIS A 277 4.93 12.10 -7.06
CA HIS A 277 6.37 11.93 -6.85
C HIS A 277 7.14 11.90 -8.18
N LEU A 278 6.57 11.30 -9.23
CA LEU A 278 7.15 11.28 -10.59
C LEU A 278 7.24 12.70 -11.18
N GLU A 279 6.21 13.51 -10.92
CA GLU A 279 6.15 14.92 -11.28
C GLU A 279 7.03 15.83 -10.41
N GLN A 280 7.82 15.24 -9.49
CA GLN A 280 8.66 15.95 -8.51
C GLN A 280 7.89 16.92 -7.62
N ARG A 281 6.61 16.62 -7.32
CA ARG A 281 5.80 17.41 -6.38
C ARG A 281 6.17 17.05 -4.95
N ASN A 282 6.22 18.05 -4.08
CA ASN A 282 6.58 17.85 -2.67
C ASN A 282 5.38 17.30 -1.86
N PRO A 283 5.52 16.16 -1.15
CA PRO A 283 4.45 15.58 -0.34
C PRO A 283 4.18 16.33 0.97
N ASN A 284 5.11 17.19 1.38
CA ASN A 284 5.06 17.97 2.60
C ASN A 284 5.96 19.21 2.45
N ALA A 285 5.94 20.09 3.45
CA ALA A 285 6.66 21.36 3.39
C ALA A 285 8.17 21.29 3.60
N VAL A 286 8.73 20.19 4.12
CA VAL A 286 10.16 20.11 4.49
C VAL A 286 10.99 19.24 3.56
N PHE A 287 10.35 18.44 2.71
CA PHE A 287 10.98 17.84 1.55
C PHE A 287 10.83 18.75 0.34
N ASP A 288 11.94 19.10 -0.28
CA ASP A 288 11.98 19.88 -1.51
C ASP A 288 12.72 19.09 -2.59
N ALA A 289 11.98 18.57 -3.58
CA ALA A 289 12.55 17.75 -4.65
C ALA A 289 13.59 18.51 -5.48
N GLU A 290 13.37 19.81 -5.74
CA GLU A 290 14.28 20.61 -6.56
C GLU A 290 15.59 20.87 -5.81
N ASP A 291 15.51 21.29 -4.54
CA ASP A 291 16.69 21.49 -3.68
C ASP A 291 17.41 20.16 -3.42
N TYR A 292 16.66 19.07 -3.22
CA TYR A 292 17.24 17.73 -3.04
C TYR A 292 18.05 17.31 -4.27
N LEU A 293 17.52 17.45 -5.48
CA LEU A 293 18.25 17.11 -6.70
C LEU A 293 19.42 18.07 -6.98
N LEU A 294 19.30 19.35 -6.61
CA LEU A 294 20.37 20.33 -6.75
C LEU A 294 21.57 19.98 -5.84
N ASN A 295 21.30 19.59 -4.60
CA ASN A 295 22.32 19.27 -3.61
C ASN A 295 22.84 17.83 -3.70
N ASN A 296 22.16 16.95 -4.46
CA ASN A 296 22.55 15.55 -4.66
C ASN A 296 22.71 15.22 -6.15
N PRO A 297 23.81 15.66 -6.81
CA PRO A 297 24.01 15.46 -8.25
C PRO A 297 24.05 14.00 -8.70
N ASP A 298 24.43 13.08 -7.82
CA ASP A 298 24.40 11.64 -8.04
C ASP A 298 22.96 11.12 -8.17
N VAL A 299 22.07 11.57 -7.27
CA VAL A 299 20.63 11.25 -7.34
C VAL A 299 20.01 11.87 -8.58
N LYS A 300 20.34 13.13 -8.87
CA LYS A 300 19.90 13.80 -10.10
C LYS A 300 20.29 13.04 -11.36
N ALA A 301 21.53 12.56 -11.45
CA ALA A 301 21.96 11.75 -12.58
C ALA A 301 21.20 10.41 -12.68
N ALA A 302 20.86 9.79 -11.55
CA ALA A 302 20.06 8.56 -11.52
C ALA A 302 18.61 8.81 -11.98
N VAL A 303 17.96 9.89 -11.54
CA VAL A 303 16.63 10.30 -11.99
C VAL A 303 16.64 10.67 -13.49
N ASP A 304 17.59 11.50 -13.93
CA ASP A 304 17.70 11.92 -15.34
C ASP A 304 17.95 10.73 -16.30
N SER A 305 18.58 9.65 -15.79
CA SER A 305 18.83 8.43 -16.56
C SER A 305 17.73 7.35 -16.44
N GLY A 306 16.68 7.62 -15.66
CA GLY A 306 15.57 6.68 -15.42
C GLY A 306 15.97 5.46 -14.57
N LYS A 307 17.05 5.56 -13.79
CA LYS A 307 17.43 4.53 -12.81
C LYS A 307 16.69 4.66 -11.49
N LEU A 308 16.19 5.86 -11.22
CA LEU A 308 15.29 6.19 -10.13
C LEU A 308 14.12 6.94 -10.75
N ASP A 309 12.93 6.69 -10.23
CA ASP A 309 11.69 7.29 -10.67
C ASP A 309 11.53 8.72 -10.14
N SER A 310 12.07 9.02 -8.95
CA SER A 310 11.98 10.39 -8.38
C SER A 310 13.00 10.74 -7.30
N ALA A 311 13.12 12.04 -7.01
CA ALA A 311 13.88 12.52 -5.85
C ALA A 311 13.32 11.98 -4.53
N PHE A 312 11.99 11.96 -4.40
CA PHE A 312 11.34 11.52 -3.17
C PHE A 312 11.51 10.02 -2.93
N GLU A 313 11.47 9.20 -3.98
CA GLU A 313 11.79 7.76 -3.90
C GLU A 313 13.18 7.56 -3.30
N HIS A 314 14.22 8.23 -3.85
CA HIS A 314 15.55 8.12 -3.26
C HIS A 314 15.56 8.56 -1.80
N TYR A 315 14.92 9.68 -1.48
CA TYR A 315 14.92 10.21 -0.13
C TYR A 315 14.28 9.24 0.87
N ALA A 316 13.10 8.72 0.54
CA ALA A 316 12.34 7.79 1.36
C ALA A 316 13.07 6.46 1.57
N GLU A 317 13.77 5.97 0.54
CA GLU A 317 14.40 4.65 0.58
C GLU A 317 15.83 4.65 1.09
N PHE A 318 16.59 5.71 0.81
CA PHE A 318 18.02 5.77 1.09
C PHE A 318 18.42 7.07 1.78
N GLY A 319 17.86 8.20 1.34
CA GLY A 319 18.31 9.53 1.78
C GLY A 319 18.18 9.74 3.29
N ILE A 320 17.12 9.21 3.90
CA ILE A 320 16.92 9.14 5.35
C ILE A 320 18.10 8.43 6.03
N GLU A 321 18.41 7.19 5.64
CA GLU A 321 19.48 6.40 6.26
C GLU A 321 20.88 6.96 5.98
N GLU A 322 21.07 7.58 4.82
CA GLU A 322 22.29 8.26 4.42
C GLU A 322 22.49 9.62 5.12
N GLY A 323 21.48 10.10 5.85
CA GLY A 323 21.50 11.40 6.53
C GLY A 323 21.46 12.59 5.56
N ARG A 324 20.89 12.42 4.37
CA ARG A 324 20.72 13.48 3.38
C ARG A 324 19.66 14.47 3.84
N GLN A 325 19.91 15.75 3.61
CA GLN A 325 18.97 16.82 3.97
C GLN A 325 17.76 16.78 3.03
N SER A 326 16.55 16.86 3.59
CA SER A 326 15.30 16.86 2.82
C SER A 326 15.04 18.20 2.12
N GLY A 327 15.60 19.29 2.63
CA GLY A 327 15.48 20.66 2.10
C GLY A 327 15.90 21.71 3.13
N LEU A 328 15.68 22.99 2.82
CA LEU A 328 16.10 24.12 3.69
C LEU A 328 15.32 24.25 5.01
N LEU A 329 14.09 23.70 5.05
CA LEU A 329 13.18 23.87 6.17
C LEU A 329 13.33 22.79 7.26
N PHE A 330 14.15 21.77 7.03
CA PHE A 330 14.48 20.78 8.06
C PHE A 330 15.94 20.34 7.95
N GLU A 331 16.63 20.34 9.08
CA GLU A 331 18.02 19.91 9.17
C GLU A 331 18.22 18.88 10.28
N GLU A 332 18.41 17.62 9.90
CA GLU A 332 18.54 16.49 10.83
C GLU A 332 19.61 16.72 11.91
N SER A 333 20.83 17.10 11.50
CA SER A 333 21.93 17.35 12.43
C SER A 333 21.63 18.49 13.42
N PHE A 334 20.98 19.56 12.97
CA PHE A 334 20.56 20.67 13.84
C PHE A 334 19.47 20.21 14.80
N TYR A 335 18.47 19.50 14.28
CA TYR A 335 17.33 19.03 15.04
C TYR A 335 17.77 18.08 16.15
N LEU A 336 18.60 17.08 15.86
CA LEU A 336 19.11 16.16 16.87
C LEU A 336 20.05 16.83 17.87
N GLN A 337 20.88 17.79 17.43
CA GLN A 337 21.75 18.54 18.32
C GLN A 337 20.96 19.36 19.35
N ASN A 338 19.86 19.99 18.92
CA ASN A 338 19.03 20.84 19.77
C ASN A 338 17.99 20.06 20.57
N ASN A 339 17.77 18.78 20.24
CA ASN A 339 16.80 17.91 20.88
C ASN A 339 17.46 16.62 21.39
N PRO A 340 18.23 16.67 22.50
CA PRO A 340 19.00 15.53 23.00
C PRO A 340 18.16 14.30 23.39
N ASP A 341 16.91 14.51 23.78
CA ASP A 341 15.93 13.45 24.04
C ASP A 341 15.58 12.69 22.76
N VAL A 342 15.39 13.40 21.65
CA VAL A 342 15.15 12.81 20.33
C VAL A 342 16.41 12.10 19.83
N ALA A 343 17.58 12.71 19.95
CA ALA A 343 18.84 12.07 19.59
C ALA A 343 19.10 10.76 20.37
N ALA A 344 18.72 10.74 21.66
CA ALA A 344 18.80 9.53 22.47
C ALA A 344 17.82 8.44 22.00
N ALA A 345 16.60 8.82 21.59
CA ALA A 345 15.61 7.89 21.01
C ALA A 345 16.10 7.31 19.67
N VAL A 346 16.68 8.14 18.80
CA VAL A 346 17.30 7.70 17.54
C VAL A 346 18.44 6.72 17.79
N THR A 347 19.34 7.05 18.73
CA THR A 347 20.48 6.17 19.08
C THR A 347 20.03 4.80 19.61
N LYS A 348 18.88 4.74 20.29
CA LYS A 348 18.29 3.49 20.78
C LYS A 348 17.53 2.70 19.71
N GLY A 349 17.25 3.32 18.56
CA GLY A 349 16.36 2.77 17.54
C GLY A 349 14.88 2.90 17.87
N ASP A 350 14.51 3.70 18.87
CA ASP A 350 13.10 3.94 19.24
C ASP A 350 12.38 4.82 18.20
N ILE A 351 13.13 5.66 17.50
CA ILE A 351 12.68 6.52 16.39
C ILE A 351 13.71 6.41 15.28
N ALA A 352 13.28 6.31 14.02
CA ALA A 352 14.19 6.18 12.89
C ALA A 352 15.12 7.40 12.72
N LEU A 353 14.56 8.62 12.77
CA LEU A 353 15.28 9.89 12.59
C LEU A 353 14.59 11.04 13.33
N GLY A 354 15.32 12.15 13.50
CA GLY A 354 14.81 13.43 13.97
C GLY A 354 13.68 13.98 13.11
N ILE A 355 13.76 13.85 11.78
CA ILE A 355 12.68 14.30 10.88
C ILE A 355 11.36 13.56 11.15
N HIS A 356 11.43 12.26 11.44
CA HIS A 356 10.25 11.48 11.81
C HIS A 356 9.64 12.01 13.11
N HIS A 357 10.46 12.25 14.14
CA HIS A 357 9.96 12.89 15.36
C HIS A 357 9.35 14.26 15.08
N PHE A 358 9.97 15.09 14.22
CA PHE A 358 9.48 16.43 13.94
C PHE A 358 8.06 16.41 13.34
N PHE A 359 7.83 15.56 12.35
CA PHE A 359 6.51 15.40 11.74
C PHE A 359 5.47 14.86 12.73
N THR A 360 5.84 13.88 13.56
CA THR A 360 4.89 13.21 14.45
C THR A 360 4.59 14.03 15.71
N PHE A 361 5.58 14.76 16.24
CA PHE A 361 5.48 15.46 17.53
C PHE A 361 6.07 16.87 17.49
N GLY A 362 7.27 17.02 16.94
CA GLY A 362 8.09 18.22 17.09
C GLY A 362 7.43 19.52 16.64
N GLN A 363 6.66 19.49 15.55
CA GLN A 363 5.86 20.64 15.11
C GLN A 363 4.90 21.14 16.19
N SER A 364 4.13 20.23 16.79
CA SER A 364 3.14 20.55 17.82
C SER A 364 3.79 20.92 19.17
N GLU A 365 4.98 20.41 19.43
CA GLU A 365 5.81 20.78 20.58
C GLU A 365 6.51 22.14 20.40
N GLY A 366 6.45 22.70 19.19
CA GLY A 366 7.09 23.96 18.83
C GLY A 366 8.61 23.89 18.75
N ARG A 367 9.15 22.74 18.34
CA ARG A 367 10.59 22.53 18.17
C ARG A 367 11.05 23.10 16.84
N ASP A 368 12.18 23.81 16.84
CA ASP A 368 12.73 24.41 15.62
C ASP A 368 13.31 23.33 14.69
N PRO A 369 12.86 23.25 13.43
CA PRO A 369 13.27 22.18 12.50
C PRO A 369 14.63 22.39 11.83
N SER A 370 15.07 23.64 11.73
CA SER A 370 16.36 23.98 11.14
C SER A 370 16.88 25.30 11.70
N ARG A 371 18.14 25.63 11.41
CA ARG A 371 18.73 26.94 11.75
C ARG A 371 18.03 28.11 11.05
N ASN A 372 17.19 27.82 10.05
CA ASN A 372 16.53 28.80 9.21
C ASN A 372 15.12 29.14 9.72
N PHE A 373 14.69 28.62 10.87
CA PHE A 373 13.39 28.93 11.46
C PHE A 373 13.45 28.92 12.99
N ASP A 374 13.13 30.05 13.61
CA ASP A 374 12.87 30.20 15.05
C ASP A 374 11.37 30.42 15.28
N GLN A 375 10.69 29.41 15.82
CA GLN A 375 9.26 29.48 16.11
C GLN A 375 8.93 30.57 17.13
N SER A 376 9.73 30.69 18.18
CA SER A 376 9.44 31.62 19.28
C SER A 376 9.52 33.06 18.78
N ALA A 377 10.58 33.38 18.05
CA ALA A 377 10.74 34.67 17.41
C ALA A 377 9.65 34.92 16.36
N TYR A 378 9.31 33.91 15.54
CA TYR A 378 8.26 34.02 14.53
C TYR A 378 6.92 34.43 15.14
N LEU A 379 6.51 33.75 16.22
CA LEU A 379 5.26 34.07 16.92
C LEU A 379 5.34 35.41 17.67
N GLU A 380 6.50 35.78 18.21
CA GLU A 380 6.70 37.10 18.84
C GLU A 380 6.54 38.24 17.83
N ARG A 381 7.12 38.09 16.63
CA ARG A 381 7.04 39.10 15.57
C ARG A 381 5.65 39.20 14.97
N TYR A 382 5.00 38.06 14.75
CA TYR A 382 3.73 37.97 14.05
C TYR A 382 2.59 37.62 15.02
N GLY A 383 2.15 38.62 15.79
CA GLY A 383 1.14 38.43 16.83
C GLY A 383 -0.22 37.94 16.31
N ASP A 384 -0.55 38.18 15.04
CA ASP A 384 -1.73 37.61 14.38
C ASP A 384 -1.59 36.09 14.18
N VAL A 385 -0.39 35.61 13.85
CA VAL A 385 -0.09 34.17 13.77
C VAL A 385 -0.09 33.56 15.16
N ALA A 386 0.49 34.22 16.16
CA ALA A 386 0.43 33.76 17.54
C ALA A 386 -1.02 33.55 18.02
N ALA A 387 -1.92 34.48 17.66
CA ALA A 387 -3.34 34.35 17.96
C ALA A 387 -4.00 33.19 17.19
N ALA A 388 -3.62 32.97 15.92
CA ALA A 388 -4.11 31.87 15.09
C ALA A 388 -3.61 30.50 15.55
N VAL A 389 -2.39 30.40 16.06
CA VAL A 389 -1.89 29.16 16.67
C VAL A 389 -2.61 28.90 18.00
N ALA A 390 -2.76 29.93 18.84
CA ALA A 390 -3.43 29.80 20.13
C ALA A 390 -4.92 29.43 20.01
N ASN A 391 -5.58 29.77 18.90
CA ASN A 391 -6.97 29.40 18.63
C ASN A 391 -7.11 28.07 17.85
N GLY A 392 -6.00 27.42 17.51
CA GLY A 392 -5.97 26.14 16.81
C GLY A 392 -6.21 26.22 15.30
N ALA A 393 -6.17 27.40 14.69
CA ALA A 393 -6.20 27.53 13.23
C ALA A 393 -4.92 27.01 12.57
N PHE A 394 -3.80 27.02 13.31
CA PHE A 394 -2.55 26.37 12.95
C PHE A 394 -2.02 25.59 14.16
N ALA A 395 -1.44 24.42 13.92
CA ALA A 395 -0.71 23.61 14.87
C ALA A 395 0.54 24.31 15.39
N SER A 396 1.19 25.12 14.55
CA SER A 396 2.42 25.83 14.92
C SER A 396 2.67 27.09 14.07
N GLY A 397 3.60 27.93 14.53
CA GLY A 397 4.08 29.05 13.72
C GLY A 397 4.78 28.59 12.44
N PHE A 398 5.43 27.42 12.49
CA PHE A 398 6.04 26.78 11.34
C PHE A 398 5.01 26.41 10.27
N GLU A 399 3.87 25.83 10.69
CA GLU A 399 2.76 25.51 9.78
C GLU A 399 2.20 26.74 9.09
N HIS A 400 1.99 27.83 9.82
CA HIS A 400 1.62 29.09 9.19
C HIS A 400 2.68 29.55 8.19
N TYR A 401 3.95 29.48 8.56
CA TYR A 401 5.04 29.98 7.72
C TYR A 401 5.10 29.31 6.36
N TYR A 402 5.10 27.97 6.30
CA TYR A 402 5.21 27.26 5.04
C TYR A 402 3.93 27.30 4.20
N MET A 403 2.75 27.47 4.81
CA MET A 403 1.49 27.56 4.07
C MET A 403 1.20 28.96 3.55
N PHE A 404 1.47 29.99 4.36
CA PHE A 404 1.07 31.37 4.09
C PHE A 404 2.21 32.36 4.24
N GLY A 405 3.05 32.19 5.27
CA GLY A 405 4.09 33.15 5.62
C GLY A 405 5.06 33.47 4.48
N GLN A 406 5.48 32.48 3.70
CA GLN A 406 6.34 32.70 2.54
C GLN A 406 5.67 33.59 1.48
N ALA A 407 4.43 33.27 1.11
CA ALA A 407 3.66 34.05 0.13
C ALA A 407 3.32 35.47 0.63
N GLU A 408 3.16 35.62 1.94
CA GLU A 408 2.95 36.91 2.62
C GLU A 408 4.24 37.72 2.81
N GLY A 409 5.41 37.18 2.45
CA GLY A 409 6.71 37.84 2.62
C GLY A 409 7.19 37.91 4.07
N ARG A 410 6.67 37.05 4.95
CA ARG A 410 7.12 36.94 6.35
C ARG A 410 8.46 36.23 6.39
N LEU A 411 9.41 36.79 7.13
CA LEU A 411 10.73 36.17 7.33
C LEU A 411 10.63 35.00 8.33
N PRO A 412 11.26 33.85 8.04
CA PRO A 412 11.51 32.83 9.04
C PRO A 412 12.71 33.34 9.87
N ILE A 413 12.46 33.68 11.13
CA ILE A 413 13.44 34.46 11.91
C ILE A 413 14.56 33.58 12.43
#